data_AF-A0A380ID56-F1
#
_entry.id   AF-A0A380ID56-F1
#
_cell.length_a   1.000
_cell.length_b   1.000
_cell.length_c   1.000
_cell.angle_alpha   90.00
_cell.angle_beta   90.00
_cell.angle_gamma   90.00
#
_symmetry.space_group_name_H-M   'P 1'
#
loop_
_entity.id
_entity.type
_entity.pdbx_description
1 polymer ?
#
loop_
_entity_poly.entity_id
_entity_poly.type
_entity_poly.pdbx_seq_one_letter_code
_entity_poly.pdbx_strand_id
1 'polypeptide(L)'
;MKKQLFFDHLKKLLAFHLGEQCGTIKCITFVEKGNHCFITIEDHIIETLVILSNWLSKEGVVFFCGLIYEEKELVGVQVCIENEELEKLNTRVF
;
A
#
# COMPACT_ATOMS: atom_id res chain seq x y z
N MET A 1 14.56 3.26 -7.31
CA MET A 1 14.32 4.72 -7.40
C MET A 1 12.84 5.06 -7.54
N LYS A 2 12.13 4.59 -8.58
CA LYS A 2 10.69 4.88 -8.77
C LYS A 2 9.76 4.30 -7.68
N LYS A 3 10.08 3.11 -7.15
CA LYS A 3 9.28 2.45 -6.10
C LYS A 3 9.46 3.06 -4.71
N GLN A 4 10.62 3.67 -4.46
CA GLN A 4 10.88 4.39 -3.22
C GLN A 4 10.04 5.68 -3.17
N LEU A 5 9.87 6.35 -4.31
CA LEU A 5 8.94 7.48 -4.45
C LEU A 5 7.50 7.08 -4.14
N PHE A 6 7.03 5.94 -4.67
CA PHE A 6 5.73 5.38 -4.31
C PHE A 6 5.57 5.20 -2.80
N PHE A 7 6.55 4.54 -2.16
CA PHE A 7 6.49 4.25 -0.73
C PHE A 7 6.55 5.52 0.12
N ASP A 8 7.43 6.45 -0.23
CA ASP A 8 7.56 7.73 0.48
C ASP A 8 6.28 8.56 0.32
N HIS A 9 5.63 8.50 -0.84
CA HIS A 9 4.34 9.14 -1.06
C HIS A 9 3.22 8.49 -0.25
N LEU A 10 3.14 7.16 -0.25
CA LEU A 10 2.17 6.43 0.57
C LEU A 10 2.34 6.78 2.06
N LYS A 11 3.58 6.83 2.57
CA LYS A 11 3.86 7.27 3.93
C LYS A 11 3.37 8.70 4.20
N LYS A 12 3.57 9.63 3.26
CA LYS A 12 3.06 11.00 3.39
C LYS A 12 1.53 11.04 3.41
N LEU A 13 0.86 10.26 2.55
CA LEU A 13 -0.60 10.15 2.53
C LEU A 13 -1.13 9.62 3.87
N LEU A 14 -0.51 8.57 4.39
CA LEU A 14 -0.89 8.00 5.68
C LEU A 14 -0.61 8.96 6.83
N ALA A 15 0.52 9.68 6.82
CA ALA A 15 0.81 10.69 7.82
C ALA A 15 -0.20 11.83 7.79
N PHE A 16 -0.64 12.24 6.61
CA PHE A 16 -1.65 13.27 6.43
C PHE A 16 -3.02 12.84 6.98
N HIS A 17 -3.43 11.59 6.72
CA HIS A 17 -4.76 11.10 7.10
C HIS A 17 -4.85 10.51 8.51
N LEU A 18 -3.78 9.87 9.00
CA LEU A 18 -3.72 9.22 10.32
C LEU A 18 -3.06 10.12 11.39
N GLY A 19 -2.45 11.24 10.99
CA GLY A 19 -1.77 12.17 11.89
C GLY A 19 -0.51 11.59 12.53
N GLU A 20 -0.22 11.97 13.77
CA GLU A 20 0.99 11.54 14.51
C GLU A 20 1.11 10.02 14.71
N GLN A 21 0.00 9.28 14.63
CA GLN A 21 0.00 7.81 14.73
C GLN A 21 0.78 7.14 13.59
N CYS A 22 1.05 7.88 12.51
CA CYS A 22 1.85 7.40 11.37
C CYS A 22 3.36 7.28 11.67
N GLY A 23 3.89 7.98 12.69
CA GLY A 23 5.33 8.03 12.99
C GLY A 23 5.92 6.70 13.47
N THR A 24 5.08 5.77 13.94
CA THR A 24 5.45 4.47 14.50
C THR A 24 5.19 3.28 13.56
N ILE A 25 4.85 3.54 12.30
CA ILE A 25 4.37 2.54 11.34
C ILE A 25 5.38 1.39 11.12
N LYS A 26 5.14 0.29 11.83
CA LYS A 26 5.44 -1.08 11.38
C LYS A 26 4.31 -1.66 10.52
N CYS A 27 3.23 -0.88 10.36
CA CYS A 27 2.03 -1.17 9.59
C CYS A 27 2.28 -1.73 8.19
N ILE A 28 3.34 -1.31 7.47
CA ILE A 28 3.48 -1.62 6.03
C ILE A 28 4.82 -2.25 5.66
N THR A 29 4.76 -3.48 5.14
CA THR A 29 5.90 -4.20 4.55
C THR A 29 5.76 -4.30 3.04
N PHE A 30 6.85 -4.05 2.31
CA PHE A 30 6.91 -4.15 0.85
C PHE A 30 7.73 -5.37 0.44
N VAL A 31 7.15 -6.22 -0.40
CA VAL A 31 7.81 -7.41 -0.95
C VAL A 31 7.64 -7.44 -2.46
N GLU A 32 8.73 -7.69 -3.19
CA GLU A 32 8.68 -7.93 -4.62
C GLU A 32 8.77 -9.43 -4.90
N LYS A 33 7.89 -9.91 -5.78
CA LYS A 33 7.94 -11.31 -6.21
C LYS A 33 7.48 -11.41 -7.66
N GLY A 34 8.44 -11.70 -8.54
CA GLY A 34 8.20 -11.74 -9.98
C GLY A 34 7.77 -10.36 -10.51
N ASN A 35 6.69 -10.33 -11.28
CA ASN A 35 6.17 -9.10 -11.89
C ASN A 35 5.22 -8.31 -10.99
N HIS A 36 5.17 -8.62 -9.69
CA HIS A 36 4.24 -8.00 -8.75
C HIS A 36 4.95 -7.38 -7.56
N CYS A 37 4.37 -6.28 -7.08
CA CYS A 37 4.69 -5.60 -5.84
C CYS A 37 3.59 -5.91 -4.83
N PHE A 38 3.99 -6.39 -3.65
CA PHE A 38 3.09 -6.71 -2.55
C PHE A 38 3.31 -5.72 -1.40
N ILE A 39 2.20 -5.23 -0.88
CA ILE A 39 2.11 -4.31 0.24
C ILE A 39 1.34 -5.02 1.34
N THR A 40 2.02 -5.47 2.38
CA THR A 40 1.39 -6.08 3.54
C THR A 40 1.08 -5.00 4.56
N ILE A 41 -0.17 -4.93 5.02
CA ILE A 41 -0.72 -3.98 5.99
C ILE A 41 -1.15 -4.76 7.23
N GLU A 42 -0.52 -4.54 8.39
CA GLU A 42 -0.74 -5.32 9.63
C GLU A 42 -1.30 -4.48 10.79
N ASP A 43 -1.27 -3.16 10.67
CA ASP A 43 -1.78 -2.22 11.68
C ASP A 43 -2.73 -1.23 10.99
N HIS A 44 -3.68 -0.61 11.70
CA HIS A 44 -4.68 0.30 11.10
C HIS A 44 -5.23 -0.21 9.76
N ILE A 45 -5.57 -1.52 9.72
CA ILE A 45 -5.77 -2.27 8.48
C ILE A 45 -6.82 -1.61 7.59
N ILE A 46 -7.96 -1.24 8.19
CA ILE A 46 -9.08 -0.66 7.46
C ILE A 46 -8.73 0.73 6.95
N GLU A 47 -8.19 1.60 7.80
CA GLU A 47 -7.87 2.98 7.45
C GLU A 47 -6.81 3.04 6.35
N THR A 48 -5.74 2.26 6.51
CA THR A 48 -4.65 2.19 5.54
C THR A 48 -5.15 1.63 4.21
N LEU A 49 -5.97 0.58 4.23
CA LEU A 49 -6.55 0.02 3.02
C LEU A 49 -7.48 1.00 2.32
N VAL A 50 -8.31 1.75 3.05
CA VAL A 50 -9.19 2.78 2.48
C VAL A 50 -8.38 3.89 1.82
N ILE A 51 -7.34 4.41 2.48
CA ILE A 51 -6.48 5.47 1.93
C ILE A 51 -5.77 4.98 0.67
N LEU A 52 -5.15 3.80 0.74
CA LEU A 52 -4.41 3.21 -0.37
C LEU A 52 -5.35 2.91 -1.56
N SER A 53 -6.47 2.23 -1.31
CA SER A 53 -7.42 1.88 -2.38
C SER A 53 -8.01 3.12 -3.06
N ASN A 54 -8.33 4.17 -2.29
CA ASN A 54 -8.83 5.42 -2.84
C ASN A 54 -7.79 6.11 -3.73
N TRP A 55 -6.53 6.19 -3.27
CA TRP A 55 -5.46 6.78 -4.06
C TRP A 55 -5.18 5.98 -5.35
N LEU A 56 -5.00 4.66 -5.24
CA LEU A 56 -4.76 3.80 -6.41
C LEU A 56 -5.92 3.89 -7.42
N SER A 57 -7.17 3.90 -6.94
CA SER A 57 -8.35 4.03 -7.80
C SER A 57 -8.40 5.38 -8.51
N LYS A 58 -8.04 6.47 -7.83
CA LYS A 58 -7.98 7.82 -8.43
C LYS A 58 -6.96 7.91 -9.56
N GLU A 59 -5.84 7.22 -9.41
CA GLU A 59 -4.77 7.18 -10.41
C GLU A 59 -5.00 6.13 -11.51
N GLY A 60 -6.10 5.38 -11.41
CA GLY A 60 -6.50 4.34 -12.36
C GLY A 60 -5.61 3.10 -12.32
N VAL A 61 -5.02 2.80 -11.15
CA VAL A 61 -4.16 1.63 -10.93
C VAL A 61 -5.02 0.43 -10.58
N VAL A 62 -4.82 -0.68 -11.30
CA VAL A 62 -5.43 -1.96 -10.96
C VAL A 62 -4.62 -2.64 -9.85
N PHE A 63 -5.31 -3.10 -8.80
CA PHE A 63 -4.72 -3.81 -7.68
C PHE A 63 -5.65 -4.92 -7.17
N PHE A 64 -5.07 -5.89 -6.46
CA PHE A 64 -5.79 -6.99 -5.82
C PHE A 64 -5.55 -6.98 -4.32
N CYS A 65 -6.55 -7.35 -3.52
CA CYS A 65 -6.43 -7.44 -2.08
C CYS A 65 -6.64 -8.89 -1.61
N GLY A 66 -5.74 -9.37 -0.76
CA GLY A 66 -5.87 -10.62 -0.02
C GLY A 66 -5.93 -10.38 1.48
N LEU A 67 -6.79 -11.10 2.18
CA LEU A 67 -6.86 -11.04 3.65
C LEU A 67 -5.86 -12.03 4.25
N ILE A 68 -5.18 -11.63 5.32
CA ILE A 68 -4.24 -12.47 6.06
C ILE A 68 -4.89 -12.83 7.40
N TYR A 69 -5.03 -14.13 7.63
CA TYR A 69 -5.59 -14.65 8.87
C TYR A 69 -4.57 -15.50 9.61
N GLU A 70 -4.48 -15.33 10.92
CA GLU A 70 -3.78 -16.23 11.85
C GLU A 70 -4.79 -16.69 12.90
N GLU A 71 -4.88 -18.00 13.13
CA GLU A 71 -5.82 -18.59 14.09
C GLU A 71 -7.29 -18.11 13.99
N LYS A 72 -7.71 -17.71 12.78
CA LYS A 72 -9.03 -17.11 12.41
C LYS A 72 -9.19 -15.63 12.76
N GLU A 73 -8.18 -14.98 13.30
CA GLU A 73 -8.13 -13.53 13.48
C GLU A 73 -7.56 -12.85 12.23
N LEU A 74 -8.14 -11.72 11.83
CA LEU A 74 -7.61 -10.92 10.73
C LEU A 74 -6.39 -10.16 11.26
N VAL A 75 -5.20 -10.55 10.79
CA VAL A 75 -3.93 -9.94 11.21
C VAL A 75 -3.36 -8.99 10.17
N GLY A 76 -3.90 -9.00 8.95
CA GLY A 76 -3.45 -8.07 7.93
C GLY A 76 -4.18 -8.17 6.60
N VAL A 77 -3.80 -7.28 5.69
CA VAL A 77 -4.22 -7.28 4.30
C VAL A 77 -2.99 -7.17 3.42
N GLN A 78 -2.93 -7.97 2.37
CA GLN A 78 -1.94 -7.86 1.33
C GLN A 78 -2.55 -7.20 0.09
N VAL A 79 -1.96 -6.10 -0.37
CA VAL A 79 -2.31 -5.46 -1.64
C VAL A 79 -1.25 -5.81 -2.68
N CYS A 80 -1.68 -6.34 -3.82
CA CYS A 80 -0.83 -6.74 -4.94
C CYS A 80 -1.04 -5.80 -6.12
N ILE A 81 0.04 -5.27 -6.67
CA ILE A 81 0.06 -4.37 -7.82
C ILE A 81 1.05 -4.94 -8.84
N GLU A 82 0.67 -4.99 -10.11
CA GLU A 82 1.61 -5.35 -11.17
C GLU A 82 2.67 -4.26 -11.35
N ASN A 83 3.91 -4.64 -11.66
CA ASN A 83 5.00 -3.68 -11.87
C ASN A 83 4.68 -2.69 -13.00
N GLU A 84 3.95 -3.12 -14.04
CA GLU A 84 3.55 -2.24 -15.14
C GLU A 84 2.61 -1.12 -14.66
N GLU A 85 1.65 -1.46 -13.81
CA GLU A 85 0.74 -0.48 -13.20
C GLU A 85 1.51 0.50 -12.31
N LEU A 86 2.50 0.01 -11.57
CA LEU A 86 3.37 0.86 -10.76
C LEU A 86 4.24 1.80 -11.62
N GLU A 87 4.75 1.33 -12.75
CA GLU A 87 5.50 2.17 -13.72
C GLU A 87 4.61 3.25 -14.35
N LYS A 88 3.36 2.93 -14.68
CA LYS A 88 2.37 3.92 -15.17
C LYS A 88 2.10 4.98 -14.10
N LEU A 89 1.90 4.56 -12.86
CA LEU A 89 1.69 5.48 -11.74
C LEU A 89 2.90 6.41 -11.56
N ASN A 90 4.11 5.83 -11.59
CA ASN A 90 5.35 6.58 -11.40
C ASN A 90 5.64 7.60 -12.49
N THR A 91 5.08 7.45 -13.70
CA THR A 91 5.25 8.45 -14.78
C THR A 91 4.19 9.55 -14.74
N ARG A 92 3.08 9.35 -14.03
CA ARG A 92 1.99 10.32 -13.90
C ARG A 92 2.11 11.18 -12.64
N VAL A 93 2.59 10.59 -11.55
CA VAL A 93 2.54 11.18 -10.20
C VAL A 93 3.90 11.69 -9.71
N PHE A 94 5.01 11.08 -10.13
CA PHE A 94 6.36 11.37 -9.65
C PHE A 94 7.29 11.84 -10.78
#